data_AF-A0A0G0HYC8-F1
#
_entry.id   AF-A0A0G0HYC8-F1
#
_cell.length_a   1.000
_cell.length_b   1.000
_cell.length_c   1.000
_cell.angle_alpha   90.00
_cell.angle_beta   90.00
_cell.angle_gamma   90.00
#
_symmetry.space_group_name_H-M   'P 1'
#
loop_
_entity.id
_entity.type
_entity.pdbx_description
1 polymer ?
#
loop_
_entity_poly.entity_id
_entity_poly.type
_entity_poly.pdbx_seq_one_letter_code
_entity_poly.pdbx_strand_id
1 'polypeptide(L)'
;MKGLEFPIIGTKVKGLNKKFDINSPDGRKVYFEAKVGDEIKKISKYLNKRTFIAYMLGKKGSGKGTYSKLLTEIFGEDKMATVSVGDLVRSIDDWDSFIKTDKYRKMKRYYRGYISFEEAVDALRGRSTSKLLPSEFILALLKAHIDEIPNKSVFIDGLPREMDQISYSLYFRDLIAYRDDPDIFVLIDIPESVIDAR
;
A
#
# COMPACT_ATOMS: atom_id res chain seq x y z
N MET A 1 -11.89 -14.67 -10.74
CA MET A 1 -10.90 -15.74 -11.05
C MET A 1 -11.53 -17.08 -10.67
N LYS A 2 -11.94 -17.90 -11.66
CA LYS A 2 -12.42 -19.27 -11.40
C LYS A 2 -11.21 -20.21 -11.49
N GLY A 3 -11.00 -21.06 -10.48
CA GLY A 3 -9.97 -22.13 -10.51
C GLY A 3 -8.66 -21.87 -9.77
N LEU A 4 -8.51 -20.77 -9.03
CA LEU A 4 -7.40 -20.63 -8.06
C LEU A 4 -7.80 -21.27 -6.73
N GLU A 5 -7.18 -22.39 -6.38
CA GLU A 5 -7.28 -22.99 -5.05
C GLU A 5 -6.17 -22.44 -4.16
N PHE A 6 -6.49 -21.40 -3.38
CA PHE A 6 -5.63 -20.98 -2.28
C PHE A 6 -5.88 -21.89 -1.06
N PRO A 7 -4.86 -22.21 -0.26
CA PRO A 7 -5.07 -22.93 0.99
C PRO A 7 -6.04 -22.13 1.86
N ILE A 8 -7.20 -22.72 2.17
CA ILE A 8 -8.20 -22.08 3.03
C ILE A 8 -7.76 -22.27 4.47
N ILE A 9 -7.10 -21.24 5.02
CA ILE A 9 -6.74 -21.19 6.44
C ILE A 9 -7.88 -20.50 7.19
N GLY A 10 -8.63 -21.28 7.98
CA GLY A 10 -9.70 -20.75 8.83
C GLY A 10 -9.17 -19.96 10.02
N THR A 11 -10.01 -19.07 10.57
CA THR A 11 -9.66 -18.21 11.73
C THR A 11 -9.99 -18.84 13.09
N LYS A 12 -10.54 -20.06 13.12
CA LYS A 12 -10.90 -20.78 14.35
C LYS A 12 -9.70 -21.54 14.90
N VAL A 13 -9.31 -21.23 16.13
CA VAL A 13 -8.26 -21.94 16.88
C VAL A 13 -8.93 -22.93 17.83
N LYS A 14 -8.52 -24.20 17.77
CA LYS A 14 -9.10 -25.26 18.60
C LYS A 14 -8.91 -24.94 20.09
N GLY A 15 -10.00 -25.00 20.87
CA GLY A 15 -9.99 -24.71 22.31
C GLY A 15 -10.03 -23.22 22.69
N LEU A 16 -10.02 -22.31 21.72
CA LEU A 16 -10.06 -20.87 22.00
C LEU A 16 -11.52 -20.38 22.17
N ASN A 17 -12.01 -20.40 23.41
CA ASN A 17 -13.38 -19.98 23.77
C ASN A 17 -13.45 -18.60 24.45
N LYS A 18 -12.33 -17.88 24.52
CA LYS A 18 -12.23 -16.56 25.17
C LYS A 18 -12.92 -15.49 24.31
N LYS A 19 -13.65 -14.58 24.97
CA LYS A 19 -14.12 -13.33 24.35
C LYS A 19 -13.02 -12.27 24.44
N PHE A 20 -12.84 -11.51 23.36
CA PHE A 20 -11.86 -10.44 23.28
C PHE A 20 -12.56 -9.12 23.04
N ASP A 21 -12.06 -8.06 23.65
CA ASP A 21 -12.45 -6.70 23.31
C ASP A 21 -11.62 -6.24 22.10
N ILE A 22 -12.22 -6.22 20.92
CA ILE A 22 -11.54 -5.79 19.69
C ILE A 22 -11.56 -4.26 19.51
N ASN A 23 -12.26 -3.54 20.37
CA ASN A 23 -12.36 -2.08 20.29
C ASN A 23 -11.19 -1.38 20.99
N SER A 24 -10.51 -2.04 21.94
CA SER A 24 -9.29 -1.52 22.56
C SER A 24 -8.00 -2.05 21.90
N PRO A 25 -6.93 -1.24 21.83
CA PRO A 25 -5.62 -1.71 21.35
C PRO A 25 -5.08 -2.91 22.13
N ASP A 26 -5.17 -2.89 23.47
CA ASP A 26 -4.71 -4.00 24.30
C ASP A 26 -5.53 -5.27 24.04
N GLY A 27 -6.84 -5.16 23.91
CA GLY A 27 -7.69 -6.30 23.60
C GLY A 27 -7.42 -6.88 22.21
N ARG A 28 -7.13 -6.04 21.20
CA ARG A 28 -6.67 -6.48 19.87
C ARG A 28 -5.33 -7.21 19.94
N LYS A 29 -4.37 -6.70 20.71
CA LYS A 29 -3.07 -7.37 20.91
C LYS A 29 -3.24 -8.78 21.46
N VAL A 30 -4.05 -8.94 22.52
CA VAL A 30 -4.36 -10.25 23.11
C VAL A 30 -5.10 -11.14 22.11
N TYR A 31 -6.02 -10.59 21.31
CA TYR A 31 -6.74 -11.31 20.26
C TYR A 31 -5.77 -11.86 19.19
N PHE A 32 -4.90 -11.02 18.65
CA PHE A 32 -3.99 -11.42 17.58
C PHE A 32 -2.92 -12.42 18.07
N GLU A 33 -2.34 -12.22 19.26
CA GLU A 33 -1.40 -13.19 19.83
C GLU A 33 -2.05 -14.57 20.02
N ALA A 34 -3.30 -14.61 20.48
CA ALA A 34 -4.04 -15.86 20.67
C ALA A 34 -4.42 -16.55 19.36
N LYS A 35 -4.53 -15.81 18.25
CA LYS A 35 -4.97 -16.31 16.94
C LYS A 35 -3.81 -16.70 16.04
N VAL A 36 -2.77 -15.88 16.00
CA VAL A 36 -1.69 -15.90 15.00
C VAL A 36 -0.33 -15.45 15.59
N GLY A 37 -0.12 -15.65 16.91
CA GLY A 37 1.09 -15.20 17.59
C GLY A 37 2.38 -15.82 17.03
N ASP A 38 2.33 -17.05 16.54
CA ASP A 38 3.48 -17.72 15.94
C ASP A 38 3.86 -17.11 14.58
N GLU A 39 2.87 -16.75 13.77
CA GLU A 39 3.06 -16.00 12.52
C GLU A 39 3.62 -14.60 12.80
N ILE A 40 3.07 -13.90 13.81
CA ILE A 40 3.58 -12.58 14.23
C ILE A 40 5.07 -12.69 14.60
N LYS A 41 5.46 -13.69 15.42
CA LYS A 41 6.87 -13.90 15.79
C LYS A 41 7.77 -14.15 14.57
N LYS A 42 7.31 -14.98 13.62
CA LYS A 42 8.05 -15.26 12.38
C LYS A 42 8.25 -14.00 11.54
N ILE A 43 7.18 -13.21 11.35
CA ILE A 43 7.24 -11.96 10.58
C ILE A 43 8.11 -10.92 11.30
N SER A 44 7.98 -10.76 12.62
CA SER A 44 8.83 -9.86 13.40
C SER A 44 10.32 -10.20 13.26
N LYS A 45 10.67 -11.50 13.26
CA LYS A 45 12.06 -11.94 13.04
C LYS A 45 12.55 -11.61 11.63
N TYR A 46 11.69 -11.72 10.62
CA TYR A 46 12.01 -11.33 9.24
C TYR A 46 12.28 -9.82 9.16
N LEU A 47 11.38 -9.00 9.71
CA LEU A 47 11.43 -7.53 9.69
C LEU A 47 12.62 -6.92 10.42
N ASN A 48 13.30 -7.70 11.26
CA ASN A 48 14.54 -7.25 11.91
C ASN A 48 15.72 -7.13 10.95
N LYS A 49 15.70 -7.83 9.81
CA LYS A 49 16.82 -7.89 8.87
C LYS A 49 16.44 -7.61 7.42
N ARG A 50 15.16 -7.63 7.11
CA ARG A 50 14.64 -7.60 5.74
C ARG A 50 13.35 -6.81 5.67
N THR A 51 13.06 -6.31 4.49
CA THR A 51 11.82 -5.61 4.17
C THR A 51 11.08 -6.33 3.05
N PHE A 52 9.87 -5.88 2.75
CA PHE A 52 9.11 -6.29 1.57
C PHE A 52 8.17 -5.17 1.12
N ILE A 53 7.66 -5.26 -0.11
CA ILE A 53 6.60 -4.39 -0.62
C ILE A 53 5.32 -5.22 -0.71
N ALA A 54 4.21 -4.70 -0.17
CA ALA A 54 2.90 -5.34 -0.26
C ALA A 54 1.93 -4.45 -1.03
N TYR A 55 1.40 -4.94 -2.15
CA TYR A 55 0.38 -4.25 -2.92
C TYR A 55 -1.01 -4.64 -2.43
N MET A 56 -1.74 -3.68 -1.88
CA MET A 56 -3.09 -3.88 -1.34
C MET A 56 -4.12 -3.76 -2.44
N LEU A 57 -4.71 -4.89 -2.85
CA LEU A 57 -5.73 -4.97 -3.87
C LEU A 57 -7.11 -5.21 -3.26
N GLY A 58 -8.13 -4.52 -3.78
CA GLY A 58 -9.50 -4.72 -3.35
C GLY A 58 -10.41 -3.55 -3.71
N LYS A 59 -11.72 -3.79 -3.69
CA LYS A 59 -12.74 -2.78 -4.03
C LYS A 59 -12.66 -1.54 -3.13
N LYS A 60 -13.20 -0.42 -3.58
CA LYS A 60 -13.37 0.77 -2.72
C LYS A 60 -14.23 0.36 -1.50
N GLY A 61 -13.87 0.82 -0.30
CA GLY A 61 -14.58 0.42 0.93
C GLY A 61 -14.23 -0.95 1.51
N SER A 62 -13.34 -1.74 0.86
CA SER A 62 -12.95 -3.06 1.36
C SER A 62 -12.11 -3.03 2.66
N GLY A 63 -11.67 -1.85 3.11
CA GLY A 63 -10.93 -1.69 4.36
C GLY A 63 -9.42 -1.88 4.26
N LYS A 64 -8.82 -1.78 3.06
CA LYS A 64 -7.36 -1.84 2.82
C LYS A 64 -6.56 -1.05 3.86
N GLY A 65 -6.83 0.26 3.98
CA GLY A 65 -6.16 1.11 4.96
C GLY A 65 -6.37 0.68 6.43
N THR A 66 -7.51 0.08 6.77
CA THR A 66 -7.74 -0.48 8.12
C THR A 66 -6.80 -1.65 8.39
N TYR A 67 -6.67 -2.59 7.45
CA TYR A 67 -5.76 -3.72 7.60
C TYR A 67 -4.29 -3.29 7.68
N SER A 68 -3.86 -2.33 6.85
CA SER A 68 -2.49 -1.82 6.91
C SER A 68 -2.19 -1.15 8.26
N LYS A 69 -3.13 -0.37 8.82
CA LYS A 69 -2.99 0.22 10.16
C LYS A 69 -2.87 -0.84 11.26
N LEU A 70 -3.65 -1.92 11.18
CA LEU A 70 -3.56 -3.02 12.14
C LEU A 70 -2.19 -3.74 12.06
N LEU A 71 -1.64 -3.91 10.86
CA LEU A 71 -0.29 -4.47 10.70
C LEU A 71 0.76 -3.52 11.30
N THR A 72 0.67 -2.22 11.05
CA THR A 72 1.54 -1.23 11.69
C THR A 72 1.39 -1.23 13.21
N GLU A 73 0.18 -1.40 13.76
CA GLU A 73 -0.06 -1.52 15.21
C GLU A 73 0.65 -2.75 15.80
N ILE A 74 0.66 -3.88 15.08
CA ILE A 74 1.29 -5.13 15.52
C ILE A 74 2.82 -5.06 15.45
N PHE A 75 3.37 -4.53 14.35
CA PHE A 75 4.80 -4.62 14.03
C PHE A 75 5.60 -3.33 14.32
N GLY A 76 4.92 -2.21 14.54
CA GLY A 76 5.53 -0.92 14.81
C GLY A 76 5.75 -0.07 13.56
N GLU A 77 5.62 1.26 13.74
CA GLU A 77 5.90 2.26 12.71
C GLU A 77 7.38 2.31 12.32
N ASP A 78 8.29 1.79 13.14
CA ASP A 78 9.71 1.66 12.82
C ASP A 78 9.97 0.56 11.78
N LYS A 79 9.07 -0.44 11.66
CA LYS A 79 9.18 -1.58 10.74
C LYS A 79 8.29 -1.47 9.51
N MET A 80 7.15 -0.81 9.63
CA MET A 80 6.14 -0.76 8.57
C MET A 80 5.69 0.66 8.27
N ALA A 81 5.45 0.92 6.99
CA ALA A 81 4.81 2.14 6.52
C ALA A 81 3.68 1.81 5.55
N THR A 82 2.64 2.65 5.55
CA THR A 82 1.57 2.58 4.56
C THR A 82 1.68 3.79 3.65
N VAL A 83 1.68 3.54 2.34
CA VAL A 83 1.69 4.56 1.30
C VAL A 83 0.38 4.49 0.55
N SER A 84 -0.46 5.51 0.74
CA SER A 84 -1.69 5.70 -0.03
C SER A 84 -1.38 6.60 -1.23
N VAL A 85 -1.53 6.06 -2.45
CA VAL A 85 -1.29 6.83 -3.67
C VAL A 85 -2.26 8.00 -3.80
N GLY A 86 -3.50 7.84 -3.32
CA GLY A 86 -4.46 8.93 -3.27
C GLY A 86 -3.98 10.09 -2.38
N ASP A 87 -3.47 9.78 -1.20
CA ASP A 87 -2.96 10.80 -0.27
C ASP A 87 -1.65 11.42 -0.76
N LEU A 88 -0.80 10.62 -1.40
CA LEU A 88 0.44 11.09 -1.99
C LEU A 88 0.17 12.12 -3.12
N VAL A 89 -0.82 11.86 -3.98
CA VAL A 89 -1.23 12.84 -5.00
C VAL A 89 -1.84 14.09 -4.35
N ARG A 90 -2.65 13.96 -3.29
CA ARG A 90 -3.18 15.13 -2.56
C ARG A 90 -2.07 15.95 -1.89
N SER A 91 -1.01 15.29 -1.42
CA SER A 91 0.10 15.96 -0.73
C SER A 91 0.89 16.93 -1.62
N ILE A 92 0.71 16.84 -2.94
CA ILE A 92 1.35 17.72 -3.92
C ILE A 92 0.36 18.70 -4.57
N ASP A 93 -0.87 18.80 -4.05
CA ASP A 93 -1.88 19.75 -4.55
C ASP A 93 -1.41 21.21 -4.34
N ASP A 94 -0.70 21.52 -3.25
CA ASP A 94 0.08 22.76 -3.11
C ASP A 94 1.41 22.67 -3.87
N TRP A 95 1.29 22.79 -5.19
CA TRP A 95 2.41 22.60 -6.10
C TRP A 95 3.56 23.61 -5.87
N ASP A 96 3.23 24.87 -5.58
CA ASP A 96 4.22 25.95 -5.43
C ASP A 96 5.09 25.79 -4.17
N SER A 97 4.55 25.15 -3.13
CA SER A 97 5.33 24.68 -1.99
C SER A 97 6.13 23.42 -2.34
N PHE A 98 5.48 22.45 -3.00
CA PHE A 98 6.08 21.17 -3.34
C PHE A 98 7.36 21.28 -4.16
N ILE A 99 7.42 22.18 -5.15
CA ILE A 99 8.60 22.36 -6.02
C ILE A 99 9.90 22.71 -5.26
N LYS A 100 9.79 23.20 -4.02
CA LYS A 100 10.94 23.59 -3.18
C LYS A 100 11.56 22.41 -2.43
N THR A 101 10.87 21.27 -2.40
CA THR A 101 11.22 20.10 -1.59
C THR A 101 12.27 19.19 -2.25
N ASP A 102 12.96 18.38 -1.46
CA ASP A 102 13.83 17.32 -1.98
C ASP A 102 13.05 16.22 -2.70
N LYS A 103 11.81 15.95 -2.26
CA LYS A 103 10.90 15.01 -2.91
C LYS A 103 10.65 15.41 -4.37
N TYR A 104 10.43 16.69 -4.64
CA TYR A 104 10.31 17.19 -6.02
C TYR A 104 11.56 16.90 -6.85
N ARG A 105 12.76 17.20 -6.32
CA ARG A 105 14.03 16.95 -7.02
C ARG A 105 14.21 15.47 -7.37
N LYS A 106 13.92 14.58 -6.40
CA LYS A 106 13.96 13.12 -6.60
C LYS A 106 12.94 12.66 -7.62
N MET A 107 11.69 13.12 -7.50
CA MET A 107 10.60 12.80 -8.41
C MET A 107 10.95 13.19 -9.85
N LYS A 108 11.44 14.42 -10.07
CA LYS A 108 11.87 14.88 -11.40
C LYS A 108 12.99 13.99 -11.97
N ARG A 109 13.92 13.54 -11.13
CA ARG A 109 15.00 12.61 -11.53
C ARG A 109 14.46 11.23 -11.92
N TYR A 110 13.46 10.71 -11.19
CA TYR A 110 12.86 9.40 -11.44
C TYR A 110 11.86 9.37 -12.59
N TYR A 111 11.32 10.53 -12.98
CA TYR A 111 10.34 10.61 -14.05
C TYR A 111 10.90 10.13 -15.39
N ARG A 112 10.20 9.17 -16.01
CA ARG A 112 10.52 8.58 -17.31
C ARG A 112 9.23 8.35 -18.10
N GLY A 113 8.58 9.44 -18.49
CA GLY A 113 7.35 9.42 -19.28
C GLY A 113 7.55 9.67 -20.77
N TYR A 114 6.50 9.42 -21.55
CA TYR A 114 6.45 9.70 -22.99
C TYR A 114 6.21 11.19 -23.30
N ILE A 115 5.63 11.94 -22.35
CA ILE A 115 5.58 13.40 -22.35
C ILE A 115 6.68 13.98 -21.45
N SER A 116 6.96 15.27 -21.59
CA SER A 116 7.85 15.98 -20.68
C SER A 116 7.28 16.04 -19.26
N PHE A 117 8.17 16.24 -18.28
CA PHE A 117 7.77 16.38 -16.89
C PHE A 117 6.84 17.60 -16.71
N GLU A 118 7.16 18.70 -17.38
CA GLU A 118 6.40 19.94 -17.39
C GLU A 118 4.98 19.74 -17.95
N GLU A 119 4.83 19.01 -19.07
CA GLU A 119 3.50 18.66 -19.60
C GLU A 119 2.70 17.78 -18.62
N ALA A 120 3.35 16.85 -17.91
CA ALA A 120 2.69 16.03 -16.89
C ALA A 120 2.22 16.87 -15.69
N VAL A 121 3.00 17.90 -15.31
CA VAL A 121 2.61 18.88 -14.28
C VAL A 121 1.45 19.74 -14.75
N ASP A 122 1.45 20.20 -16.00
CA ASP A 122 0.34 20.96 -16.54
C ASP A 122 -0.96 20.14 -16.57
N ALA A 123 -0.87 18.83 -16.86
CA ALA A 123 -2.00 17.91 -16.72
C ALA A 123 -2.50 17.78 -15.27
N LEU A 124 -1.60 17.83 -14.27
CA LEU A 124 -1.95 17.85 -12.84
C LEU A 124 -2.66 19.15 -12.43
N ARG A 125 -2.18 20.30 -12.92
CA ARG A 125 -2.67 21.64 -12.57
C ARG A 125 -3.96 22.00 -13.30
N GLY A 126 -4.11 21.57 -14.55
CA GLY A 126 -5.28 21.82 -15.37
C GLY A 126 -6.51 20.96 -15.02
N ARG A 127 -6.52 20.31 -13.84
CA ARG A 127 -7.55 19.33 -13.46
C ARG A 127 -8.97 19.90 -13.53
N SER A 128 -9.65 19.61 -14.64
CA SER A 128 -11.04 19.15 -14.58
C SER A 128 -11.04 17.75 -13.95
N THR A 129 -12.11 17.40 -13.25
CA THR A 129 -12.29 16.12 -12.54
C THR A 129 -12.21 14.85 -13.43
N SER A 130 -11.93 14.99 -14.72
CA SER A 130 -12.02 13.95 -15.75
C SER A 130 -10.70 13.41 -16.31
N LYS A 131 -9.55 14.08 -16.11
CA LYS A 131 -8.25 13.58 -16.62
C LYS A 131 -7.43 12.88 -15.52
N LEU A 132 -7.12 11.61 -15.75
CA LEU A 132 -6.21 10.83 -14.91
C LEU A 132 -4.76 11.30 -15.13
N LEU A 133 -3.95 11.31 -14.07
CA LEU A 133 -2.52 11.59 -14.17
C LEU A 133 -1.80 10.47 -14.92
N PRO A 134 -0.72 10.79 -15.68
CA PRO A 134 0.14 9.77 -16.26
C PRO A 134 0.69 8.81 -15.19
N SER A 135 0.67 7.51 -15.46
CA SER A 135 1.14 6.47 -14.53
C SER A 135 2.61 6.69 -14.14
N GLU A 136 3.44 7.16 -15.07
CA GLU A 136 4.86 7.44 -14.86
C GLU A 136 5.09 8.60 -13.89
N PHE A 137 4.16 9.56 -13.85
CA PHE A 137 4.19 10.66 -12.89
C PHE A 137 3.90 10.17 -11.47
N ILE A 138 2.88 9.32 -11.32
CA ILE A 138 2.53 8.67 -10.05
C ILE A 138 3.70 7.79 -9.57
N LEU A 139 4.31 7.03 -10.49
CA LEU A 139 5.43 6.14 -10.20
C LEU A 139 6.67 6.89 -9.72
N ALA A 140 7.00 8.00 -10.40
CA ALA A 140 8.11 8.86 -10.00
C ALA A 140 7.89 9.48 -8.61
N LEU A 141 6.67 9.94 -8.34
CA LEU A 141 6.29 10.48 -7.04
C LEU A 141 6.34 9.40 -5.94
N LEU A 142 5.88 8.19 -6.25
CA LEU A 142 5.91 7.06 -5.33
C LEU A 142 7.35 6.66 -4.97
N LYS A 143 8.24 6.53 -5.96
CA LYS A 143 9.68 6.27 -5.72
C LYS A 143 10.31 7.34 -4.84
N ALA A 144 10.05 8.62 -5.16
CA ALA A 144 10.56 9.73 -4.37
C ALA A 144 10.06 9.71 -2.91
N HIS A 145 8.85 9.21 -2.68
CA HIS A 145 8.33 9.03 -1.33
C HIS A 145 8.89 7.81 -0.61
N ILE A 146 9.05 6.67 -1.30
CA ILE A 146 9.66 5.46 -0.72
C ILE A 146 11.09 5.73 -0.25
N ASP A 147 11.82 6.60 -0.95
CA ASP A 147 13.15 7.07 -0.53
C ASP A 147 13.19 7.76 0.84
N GLU A 148 12.08 8.34 1.29
CA GLU A 148 11.96 8.97 2.61
C GLU A 148 11.64 7.94 3.70
N ILE A 149 11.40 6.68 3.31
CA ILE A 149 10.99 5.59 4.18
C ILE A 149 12.03 4.45 4.09
N PRO A 150 13.30 4.70 4.46
CA PRO A 150 14.34 3.67 4.39
C PRO A 150 14.09 2.56 5.42
N ASN A 151 14.44 1.33 5.06
CA ASN A 151 14.45 0.16 5.94
C ASN A 151 13.09 -0.24 6.55
N LYS A 152 11.98 0.09 5.89
CA LYS A 152 10.64 -0.36 6.29
C LYS A 152 9.98 -1.21 5.21
N SER A 153 9.19 -2.19 5.63
CA SER A 153 8.22 -2.81 4.74
C SER A 153 7.14 -1.80 4.38
N VAL A 154 6.75 -1.75 3.12
CA VAL A 154 5.84 -0.73 2.60
C VAL A 154 4.58 -1.39 2.06
N PHE A 155 3.43 -0.99 2.60
CA PHE A 155 2.11 -1.36 2.11
C PHE A 155 1.61 -0.26 1.19
N ILE A 156 1.35 -0.60 -0.07
CA ILE A 156 0.91 0.37 -1.06
C ILE A 156 -0.57 0.18 -1.34
N ASP A 157 -1.34 1.23 -1.10
CA ASP A 157 -2.77 1.30 -1.34
C ASP A 157 -3.08 2.30 -2.48
N GLY A 158 -4.07 1.97 -3.30
CA GLY A 158 -4.55 2.84 -4.37
C GLY A 158 -3.82 2.68 -5.70
N LEU A 159 -3.14 1.55 -5.90
CA LEU A 159 -2.52 1.16 -7.18
C LEU A 159 -3.19 -0.06 -7.80
N PRO A 160 -3.17 -0.15 -9.13
CA PRO A 160 -3.55 0.87 -10.12
C PRO A 160 -5.08 1.07 -10.18
N ARG A 161 -5.52 2.22 -10.71
CA ARG A 161 -6.95 2.61 -10.79
C ARG A 161 -7.66 2.05 -12.02
N GLU A 162 -6.99 2.11 -13.16
CA GLU A 162 -7.40 1.43 -14.39
C GLU A 162 -6.79 0.04 -14.37
N MET A 163 -7.50 -0.98 -14.87
CA MET A 163 -7.13 -2.40 -14.79
C MET A 163 -6.50 -2.93 -16.09
N ASP A 164 -5.56 -2.20 -16.69
CA ASP A 164 -4.88 -2.62 -17.92
C ASP A 164 -3.64 -3.51 -17.62
N GLN A 165 -3.73 -4.81 -17.92
CA GLN A 165 -2.72 -5.80 -17.50
C GLN A 165 -1.25 -5.46 -17.87
N ILE A 166 -1.03 -4.77 -18.99
CA ILE A 166 0.31 -4.39 -19.47
C ILE A 166 0.93 -3.31 -18.57
N SER A 167 0.18 -2.25 -18.24
CA SER A 167 0.73 -1.17 -17.40
C SER A 167 0.94 -1.61 -15.95
N TYR A 168 0.13 -2.54 -15.43
CA TYR A 168 0.38 -3.16 -14.10
C TYR A 168 1.74 -3.83 -14.04
N SER A 169 2.01 -4.67 -15.04
CA SER A 169 3.22 -5.49 -15.08
C SER A 169 4.48 -4.62 -15.16
N LEU A 170 4.43 -3.55 -15.96
CA LEU A 170 5.52 -2.58 -16.07
C LEU A 170 5.69 -1.75 -14.79
N TYR A 171 4.59 -1.28 -14.19
CA TYR A 171 4.59 -0.47 -12.99
C TYR A 171 5.16 -1.23 -11.79
N PHE A 172 4.66 -2.45 -11.53
CA PHE A 172 5.16 -3.26 -10.42
C PHE A 172 6.61 -3.65 -10.62
N ARG A 173 6.99 -4.08 -11.83
CA ARG A 173 8.39 -4.40 -12.13
C ARG A 173 9.32 -3.23 -11.84
N ASP A 174 8.94 -2.03 -12.26
CA ASP A 174 9.74 -0.82 -12.05
C ASP A 174 9.87 -0.46 -10.55
N LEU A 175 8.83 -0.72 -9.75
CA LEU A 175 8.88 -0.49 -8.31
C LEU A 175 9.64 -1.58 -7.54
N ILE A 176 9.50 -2.85 -7.95
CA ILE A 176 10.23 -3.98 -7.38
C ILE A 176 11.73 -3.80 -7.61
N ALA A 177 12.13 -3.56 -8.87
CA ALA A 177 13.52 -3.33 -9.24
C ALA A 177 14.11 -2.07 -8.59
N TYR A 178 13.28 -1.12 -8.19
CA TYR A 178 13.73 0.10 -7.53
C TYR A 178 14.29 -0.14 -6.13
N ARG A 179 13.63 -0.99 -5.34
CA ARG A 179 14.05 -1.28 -3.95
C ARG A 179 14.78 -2.62 -3.80
N ASP A 180 14.68 -3.49 -4.82
CA ASP A 180 15.18 -4.87 -4.81
C ASP A 180 14.62 -5.68 -3.62
N ASP A 181 13.37 -5.39 -3.28
CA ASP A 181 12.65 -6.03 -2.19
C ASP A 181 11.76 -7.15 -2.71
N PRO A 182 11.57 -8.23 -1.93
CA PRO A 182 10.50 -9.17 -2.21
C PRO A 182 9.15 -8.45 -2.20
N ASP A 183 8.29 -8.82 -3.15
CA ASP A 183 6.96 -8.26 -3.28
C ASP A 183 5.86 -9.31 -3.13
N ILE A 184 4.71 -8.85 -2.65
CA ILE A 184 3.52 -9.67 -2.47
C ILE A 184 2.26 -8.89 -2.84
N PHE A 185 1.28 -9.60 -3.41
CA PHE A 185 -0.07 -9.09 -3.61
C PHE A 185 -0.96 -9.54 -2.46
N VAL A 186 -1.62 -8.57 -1.81
CA VAL A 186 -2.60 -8.81 -0.75
C VAL A 186 -3.97 -8.47 -1.29
N LEU A 187 -4.74 -9.49 -1.64
CA LEU A 187 -6.11 -9.33 -2.11
C LEU A 187 -7.10 -9.36 -0.93
N ILE A 188 -7.87 -8.29 -0.79
CA ILE A 188 -9.00 -8.22 0.13
C ILE A 188 -10.28 -8.38 -0.68
N ASP A 189 -10.80 -9.59 -0.67
CA ASP A 189 -12.05 -9.96 -1.33
C ASP A 189 -13.21 -9.95 -0.33
N ILE A 190 -14.16 -9.05 -0.54
CA ILE A 190 -15.32 -8.84 0.33
C ILE A 190 -16.56 -8.71 -0.58
N PRO A 191 -17.69 -9.39 -0.25
CA PRO A 191 -18.94 -9.24 -1.00
C PRO A 191 -19.41 -7.78 -1.04
N GLU A 192 -19.99 -7.37 -2.17
CA GLU A 192 -20.51 -5.99 -2.35
C GLU A 192 -21.56 -5.64 -1.30
N SER A 193 -22.42 -6.59 -0.95
CA SER A 193 -23.43 -6.40 0.10
C SER A 193 -22.85 -6.00 1.46
N VAL A 194 -21.62 -6.41 1.79
CA VAL A 194 -20.93 -6.00 3.03
C VAL A 194 -20.29 -4.62 2.88
N ILE A 195 -19.85 -4.28 1.67
CA ILE A 195 -19.30 -2.95 1.36
C ILE A 195 -20.41 -1.90 1.40
N ASP A 196 -21.58 -2.20 0.83
CA ASP A 196 -22.72 -1.29 0.74
C ASP A 196 -23.35 -1.01 2.11
N ALA A 197 -23.17 -1.91 3.09
CA ALA A 197 -23.65 -1.75 4.45
C ALA A 197 -22.74 -0.89 5.36
N ARG A 198 -21.59 -0.42 4.84
CA ARG A 198 -20.62 0.43 5.57
C ARG A 198 -20.79 1.90 5.25
#